data_AF-A0A355PN20-F1
#
_entry.id   AF-A0A355PN20-F1
#
_cell.length_a   1.000
_cell.length_b   1.000
_cell.length_c   1.000
_cell.angle_alpha   90.00
_cell.angle_beta   90.00
_cell.angle_gamma   90.00
#
_symmetry.space_group_name_H-M   'P 1'
#
loop_
_entity.id
_entity.type
_entity.pdbx_description
1 polymer ?
#
loop_
_entity_poly.entity_id
_entity_poly.type
_entity_poly.pdbx_seq_one_letter_code
_entity_poly.pdbx_strand_id
1 'polypeptide(L)'
;MESLPNKKQENKEIILETLKNLENFDFLPNQNKVDLICVYQKIKPASKIEIFFKPGYQSYTEGDFKHNLSSLKTVLDDLGLPYNVHVDDFDKEEVAAIFYVGKDQHSLHETMKAFQDSTKDRDKVIGKSLGYPETAIQAYSERKLKKISALPEEIRKSEYIKFLNFQLSEDHWQDEVEDVKKRAKLIKEVDETFYRKIINSQKV
;
A
#
# COMPACT_ATOMS: atom_id res chain seq x y z
N MET A 1 -41.73 8.90 16.31
CA MET A 1 -41.17 8.74 14.96
C MET A 1 -39.65 8.67 15.12
N GLU A 2 -39.12 7.47 15.27
CA GLU A 2 -37.67 7.25 15.21
C GLU A 2 -37.26 7.37 13.74
N SER A 3 -36.39 8.31 13.44
CA SER A 3 -35.81 8.44 12.11
C SER A 3 -34.93 7.23 11.84
N LEU A 4 -35.33 6.40 10.88
CA LEU A 4 -34.51 5.30 10.38
C LEU A 4 -33.14 5.84 9.97
N PRO A 5 -32.01 5.26 10.44
CA PRO A 5 -30.69 5.69 10.03
C PRO A 5 -30.57 5.59 8.51
N ASN A 6 -29.99 6.64 7.92
CA ASN A 6 -29.80 6.75 6.49
C ASN A 6 -28.81 5.67 6.04
N LYS A 7 -29.23 4.70 5.22
CA LYS A 7 -28.40 3.58 4.73
C LYS A 7 -27.03 3.99 4.17
N LYS A 8 -26.89 5.23 3.67
CA LYS A 8 -25.59 5.79 3.22
C LYS A 8 -24.60 6.06 4.36
N GLN A 9 -25.11 6.45 5.53
CA GLN A 9 -24.30 6.73 6.71
C GLN A 9 -23.85 5.43 7.39
N GLU A 10 -24.76 4.45 7.48
CA GLU A 10 -24.48 3.10 7.97
C GLU A 10 -23.39 2.40 7.13
N ASN A 11 -23.47 2.47 5.80
CA ASN A 11 -22.42 1.94 4.93
C ASN A 11 -21.07 2.65 5.12
N LYS A 12 -21.07 3.96 5.37
CA LYS A 12 -19.82 4.71 5.59
C LYS A 12 -19.15 4.32 6.90
N GLU A 13 -19.93 4.07 7.95
CA GLU A 13 -19.41 3.63 9.25
C GLU A 13 -18.81 2.22 9.18
N ILE A 14 -19.50 1.28 8.51
CA ILE A 14 -18.98 -0.09 8.29
C ILE A 14 -17.64 -0.04 7.55
N ILE A 15 -17.55 0.74 6.48
CA ILE A 15 -16.32 0.88 5.70
C ILE A 15 -15.19 1.46 6.53
N LEU A 16 -15.45 2.50 7.33
CA LEU A 16 -14.43 3.09 8.19
C LEU A 16 -13.93 2.07 9.23
N GLU A 17 -14.83 1.24 9.75
CA GLU A 17 -14.47 0.17 10.67
C GLU A 17 -13.62 -0.91 9.97
N THR A 18 -13.97 -1.31 8.75
CA THR A 18 -13.16 -2.23 7.94
C THR A 18 -11.76 -1.67 7.67
N LEU A 19 -11.64 -0.37 7.38
CA LEU A 19 -10.34 0.27 7.18
C LEU A 19 -9.51 0.33 8.47
N LYS A 20 -10.14 0.60 9.62
CA LYS A 20 -9.46 0.54 10.93
C LYS A 20 -9.03 -0.88 11.28
N ASN A 21 -9.82 -1.88 10.92
CA ASN A 21 -9.48 -3.28 11.16
C ASN A 21 -8.22 -3.74 10.42
N LEU A 22 -7.81 -3.07 9.33
CA LEU A 22 -6.51 -3.30 8.69
C LEU A 22 -5.34 -3.10 9.66
N GLU A 23 -5.48 -2.25 10.68
CA GLU A 23 -4.42 -2.03 11.67
C GLU A 23 -4.01 -3.31 12.40
N ASN A 24 -4.99 -4.20 12.63
CA ASN A 24 -4.84 -5.45 13.38
C ASN A 24 -4.18 -6.57 12.57
N PHE A 25 -3.88 -6.32 11.28
CA PHE A 25 -3.23 -7.29 10.41
C PHE A 25 -1.73 -7.22 10.65
N ASP A 26 -1.23 -7.85 11.70
CA ASP A 26 0.19 -7.78 12.10
C ASP A 26 1.14 -8.37 11.04
N PHE A 27 0.64 -9.26 10.19
CA PHE A 27 1.38 -9.81 9.06
C PHE A 27 1.56 -8.82 7.89
N LEU A 28 0.84 -7.70 7.88
CA LEU A 28 0.97 -6.68 6.85
C LEU A 28 1.86 -5.52 7.34
N PRO A 29 2.93 -5.18 6.60
CA PRO A 29 3.67 -3.95 6.83
C PRO A 29 2.74 -2.73 6.81
N ASN A 30 3.02 -1.74 7.66
CA ASN A 30 2.23 -0.51 7.72
C ASN A 30 2.10 0.17 6.34
N GLN A 31 3.13 0.09 5.51
CA GLN A 31 3.09 0.69 4.17
C GLN A 31 2.05 0.02 3.26
N ASN A 32 1.87 -1.30 3.34
CA ASN A 32 0.86 -2.01 2.56
C ASN A 32 -0.56 -1.59 2.98
N LYS A 33 -0.77 -1.38 4.29
CA LYS A 33 -2.04 -0.85 4.84
C LYS A 33 -2.30 0.57 4.34
N VAL A 34 -1.29 1.45 4.35
CA VAL A 34 -1.38 2.81 3.78
C VAL A 34 -1.77 2.76 2.30
N ASP A 35 -1.11 1.90 1.52
CA ASP A 35 -1.38 1.79 0.09
C ASP A 35 -2.80 1.27 -0.18
N LEU A 36 -3.31 0.32 0.61
CA LEU A 36 -4.72 -0.13 0.53
C LEU A 36 -5.72 1.00 0.80
N ILE A 37 -5.49 1.79 1.86
CA ILE A 37 -6.35 2.95 2.17
C ILE A 37 -6.30 3.96 1.00
N CYS A 38 -5.13 4.21 0.42
CA CYS A 38 -5.00 5.09 -0.74
C CYS A 38 -5.71 4.57 -2.00
N VAL A 39 -5.70 3.25 -2.23
CA VAL A 39 -6.44 2.61 -3.34
C VAL A 39 -7.94 2.73 -3.12
N TYR A 40 -8.42 2.43 -1.90
CA TYR A 40 -9.82 2.58 -1.51
C TYR A 40 -10.33 4.02 -1.70
N GLN A 41 -9.53 4.99 -1.27
CA GLN A 41 -9.83 6.42 -1.43
C GLN A 41 -9.56 6.95 -2.85
N LYS A 42 -9.20 6.08 -3.80
CA LYS A 42 -8.95 6.39 -5.22
C LYS A 42 -7.83 7.40 -5.48
N ILE A 43 -6.94 7.61 -4.50
CA ILE A 43 -5.72 8.40 -4.68
C ILE A 43 -4.66 7.59 -5.41
N LYS A 44 -4.60 6.28 -5.17
CA LYS A 44 -3.75 5.35 -5.92
C LYS A 44 -4.57 4.51 -6.90
N PRO A 45 -4.07 4.23 -8.11
CA PRO A 45 -4.70 3.29 -9.04
C PRO A 45 -4.69 1.86 -8.51
N ALA A 46 -3.56 1.41 -7.95
CA ALA A 46 -3.42 0.05 -7.43
C ALA A 46 -2.35 -0.07 -6.33
N SER A 47 -2.28 -1.26 -5.74
CA SER A 47 -1.26 -1.70 -4.80
C SER A 47 -0.82 -3.13 -5.10
N LYS A 48 0.41 -3.47 -4.70
CA LYS A 48 0.94 -4.82 -4.67
C LYS A 48 1.26 -5.17 -3.21
N ILE A 49 0.75 -6.30 -2.74
CA ILE A 49 0.98 -6.79 -1.38
C ILE A 49 1.60 -8.16 -1.48
N GLU A 50 2.69 -8.38 -0.74
CA GLU A 50 3.37 -9.66 -0.66
C GLU A 50 3.25 -10.18 0.77
N ILE A 51 2.86 -11.44 0.90
CA ILE A 51 2.79 -12.17 2.17
C ILE A 51 3.67 -13.39 2.01
N PHE A 52 4.68 -13.52 2.86
CA PHE A 52 5.65 -14.61 2.83
C PHE A 52 5.41 -15.58 3.98
N PHE A 53 5.53 -16.86 3.70
CA PHE A 53 5.52 -17.94 4.66
C PHE A 53 6.77 -18.80 4.45
N LYS A 54 7.62 -18.89 5.48
CA LYS A 54 8.80 -19.75 5.47
C LYS A 54 8.61 -20.88 6.48
N PRO A 55 8.37 -22.13 6.05
CA PRO A 55 8.25 -23.27 6.94
C PRO A 55 9.45 -23.39 7.90
N GLY A 56 9.18 -23.56 9.19
CA GLY A 56 10.22 -23.75 10.22
C GLY A 56 10.93 -22.48 10.69
N TYR A 57 10.58 -21.30 10.16
CA TYR A 57 11.06 -20.02 10.67
C TYR A 57 9.95 -19.36 11.52
N GLN A 58 10.22 -19.14 12.81
CA GLN A 58 9.27 -18.62 13.82
C GLN A 58 8.09 -19.56 14.12
N SER A 59 7.16 -19.12 14.98
CA SER A 59 5.90 -19.83 15.30
C SER A 59 4.83 -19.69 14.21
N TYR A 60 5.18 -19.14 13.05
CA TYR A 60 4.25 -18.87 11.96
C TYR A 60 4.00 -20.16 11.16
N THR A 61 2.75 -20.61 11.12
CA THR A 61 2.37 -21.89 10.52
C THR A 61 1.73 -21.72 9.14
N GLU A 62 1.65 -22.80 8.37
CA GLU A 62 0.86 -22.83 7.12
C GLU A 62 -0.62 -22.49 7.38
N GLY A 63 -1.13 -22.85 8.57
CA GLY A 63 -2.48 -22.49 9.02
C GLY A 63 -2.63 -20.97 9.17
N ASP A 64 -1.66 -20.30 9.78
CA ASP A 64 -1.64 -18.84 9.92
C ASP A 64 -1.53 -18.15 8.56
N PHE A 65 -0.73 -18.70 7.65
CA PHE A 65 -0.65 -18.21 6.27
C PHE A 65 -2.01 -18.27 5.57
N LYS A 66 -2.66 -19.44 5.55
CA LYS A 66 -3.99 -19.61 4.93
C LYS A 66 -5.04 -18.71 5.59
N HIS A 67 -5.01 -18.59 6.92
CA HIS A 67 -5.89 -17.69 7.66
C HIS A 67 -5.68 -16.24 7.21
N ASN A 68 -4.44 -15.76 7.19
CA ASN A 68 -4.10 -14.39 6.77
C ASN A 68 -4.52 -14.10 5.32
N LEU A 69 -4.33 -15.06 4.40
CA LEU A 69 -4.83 -14.93 3.03
C LEU A 69 -6.35 -14.77 2.99
N SER A 70 -7.07 -15.60 3.75
CA SER A 70 -8.53 -15.54 3.81
C SER A 70 -9.01 -14.22 4.42
N SER A 71 -8.39 -13.78 5.51
CA SER A 71 -8.75 -12.53 6.20
C SER A 71 -8.51 -11.31 5.30
N LEU A 72 -7.42 -11.29 4.52
CA LEU A 72 -7.20 -10.19 3.56
C LEU A 72 -8.23 -10.22 2.43
N LYS A 73 -8.57 -11.39 1.88
CA LYS A 73 -9.62 -11.50 0.85
C LYS A 73 -10.95 -10.93 1.34
N THR A 74 -11.40 -11.34 2.53
CA THR A 74 -12.64 -10.83 3.14
C THR A 74 -12.63 -9.31 3.24
N VAL A 75 -11.54 -8.71 3.73
CA VAL A 75 -11.44 -7.24 3.83
C VAL A 75 -11.49 -6.58 2.45
N LEU A 76 -10.83 -7.13 1.44
CA LEU A 76 -10.87 -6.58 0.09
C LEU A 76 -12.28 -6.69 -0.52
N ASP A 77 -12.97 -7.80 -0.29
CA ASP A 77 -14.36 -8.01 -0.71
C ASP A 77 -15.31 -7.02 -0.02
N ASP A 78 -15.17 -6.82 1.30
CA ASP A 78 -15.96 -5.87 2.09
C ASP A 78 -15.73 -4.41 1.64
N LEU A 79 -14.51 -4.07 1.23
CA LEU A 79 -14.16 -2.77 0.67
C LEU A 79 -14.58 -2.62 -0.81
N GLY A 80 -15.06 -3.69 -1.45
CA GLY A 80 -15.40 -3.72 -2.87
C GLY A 80 -14.20 -3.48 -3.79
N LEU A 81 -13.00 -3.80 -3.32
CA LEU A 81 -11.76 -3.63 -4.07
C LEU A 81 -11.48 -4.87 -4.93
N PRO A 82 -11.41 -4.75 -6.27
CA PRO A 82 -11.03 -5.88 -7.11
C PRO A 82 -9.57 -6.28 -6.87
N TYR A 83 -9.33 -7.58 -6.73
CA TYR A 83 -7.99 -8.12 -6.56
C TYR A 83 -7.75 -9.40 -7.37
N ASN A 84 -6.48 -9.70 -7.60
CA ASN A 84 -5.99 -10.99 -8.06
C ASN A 84 -4.90 -11.47 -7.11
N VAL A 85 -4.87 -12.78 -6.83
CA VAL A 85 -3.86 -13.39 -5.97
C VAL A 85 -3.11 -14.46 -6.75
N HIS A 86 -1.79 -14.37 -6.71
CA HIS A 86 -0.88 -15.40 -7.18
C HIS A 86 -0.18 -16.03 -5.97
N VAL A 87 -0.13 -17.35 -5.90
CA VAL A 87 0.57 -18.06 -4.83
C VAL A 87 1.68 -18.86 -5.48
N ASP A 88 2.91 -18.50 -5.17
CA ASP A 88 4.12 -19.16 -5.64
C ASP A 88 4.75 -19.96 -4.51
N ASP A 89 5.21 -21.17 -4.86
CA ASP A 89 6.01 -22.04 -3.99
C ASP A 89 7.47 -21.95 -4.45
N PHE A 90 8.28 -21.19 -3.71
CA PHE A 90 9.71 -21.04 -3.94
C PHE A 90 10.44 -22.19 -3.27
N ASP A 91 10.92 -23.12 -4.09
CA ASP A 91 11.83 -24.22 -3.74
C ASP A 91 11.44 -25.02 -2.47
N LYS A 92 10.14 -25.13 -2.16
CA LYS A 92 9.58 -25.81 -0.98
C LYS A 92 9.99 -25.22 0.38
N GLU A 93 10.72 -24.12 0.38
CA GLU A 93 11.23 -23.44 1.58
C GLU A 93 10.54 -22.10 1.84
N GLU A 94 9.84 -21.53 0.86
CA GLU A 94 9.13 -20.27 1.03
C GLU A 94 7.90 -20.21 0.12
N VAL A 95 6.74 -19.96 0.69
CA VAL A 95 5.52 -19.69 -0.06
C VAL A 95 5.28 -18.20 -0.04
N ALA A 96 5.08 -17.59 -1.21
CA ALA A 96 4.67 -16.19 -1.30
C ALA A 96 3.28 -16.09 -1.91
N ALA A 97 2.41 -15.30 -1.29
CA ALA A 97 1.19 -14.83 -1.93
C ALA A 97 1.37 -13.37 -2.34
N ILE A 98 1.15 -13.10 -3.63
CA ILE A 98 1.19 -11.77 -4.21
C ILE A 98 -0.24 -11.35 -4.53
N PHE A 99 -0.73 -10.32 -3.86
CA PHE A 99 -1.99 -9.67 -4.20
C PHE A 99 -1.72 -8.45 -5.08
N TYR A 100 -2.41 -8.39 -6.20
CA TYR A 100 -2.62 -7.16 -6.96
C TYR A 100 -4.01 -6.64 -6.61
N VAL A 101 -4.10 -5.39 -6.17
CA VAL A 101 -5.36 -4.76 -5.74
C VAL A 101 -5.55 -3.47 -6.50
N GLY A 102 -6.63 -3.35 -7.27
CA GLY A 102 -6.96 -2.15 -8.04
C GLY A 102 -8.08 -1.34 -7.37
N LYS A 103 -8.13 -0.03 -7.62
CA LYS A 103 -9.29 0.81 -7.22
C LYS A 103 -10.56 0.47 -8.03
N ASP A 104 -10.36 -0.16 -9.19
CA ASP A 104 -11.37 -0.65 -10.12
C ASP A 104 -10.77 -1.78 -10.99
N GLN A 105 -11.61 -2.50 -11.74
CA GLN A 105 -11.19 -3.64 -12.56
C GLN A 105 -10.19 -3.23 -13.65
N HIS A 106 -10.29 -2.01 -14.17
CA HIS A 106 -9.36 -1.50 -15.17
C HIS A 106 -7.96 -1.32 -14.59
N SER A 107 -7.87 -0.68 -13.42
CA SER A 107 -6.61 -0.46 -12.72
C SER A 107 -5.96 -1.78 -12.30
N LEU A 108 -6.76 -2.76 -11.84
CA LEU A 108 -6.25 -4.10 -11.55
C LEU A 108 -5.61 -4.74 -12.79
N HIS A 109 -6.31 -4.71 -13.92
CA HIS A 109 -5.83 -5.31 -15.18
C HIS A 109 -4.55 -4.63 -15.68
N GLU A 110 -4.49 -3.30 -15.65
CA GLU A 110 -3.30 -2.56 -16.06
C GLU A 110 -2.10 -2.81 -15.14
N THR A 111 -2.31 -2.93 -13.83
CA THR A 111 -1.25 -3.32 -12.90
C THR A 111 -0.77 -4.74 -13.15
N MET A 112 -1.66 -5.71 -13.36
CA MET A 112 -1.24 -7.08 -13.67
C MET A 112 -0.41 -7.16 -14.95
N LYS A 113 -0.82 -6.46 -16.01
CA LYS A 113 -0.02 -6.32 -17.23
C LYS A 113 1.34 -5.69 -16.96
N ALA A 114 1.39 -4.62 -16.17
CA ALA A 114 2.64 -3.93 -15.84
C ALA A 114 3.67 -4.88 -15.19
N PHE A 115 3.22 -5.78 -14.32
CA PHE A 115 4.11 -6.76 -13.68
C PHE A 115 4.51 -7.92 -14.59
N GLN A 116 3.70 -8.23 -15.62
CA GLN A 116 4.01 -9.21 -16.66
C GLN A 116 4.85 -8.64 -17.81
N ASP A 117 4.96 -7.31 -17.90
CA ASP A 117 5.77 -6.63 -18.91
C ASP A 117 7.25 -7.03 -18.78
N SER A 118 7.85 -7.46 -19.89
CA SER A 118 9.26 -7.87 -19.99
C SER A 118 10.09 -6.87 -20.80
N THR A 119 9.53 -5.72 -21.15
CA THR A 119 10.22 -4.66 -21.88
C THR A 119 11.22 -3.92 -20.99
N LYS A 120 12.11 -3.14 -21.62
CA LYS A 120 13.07 -2.29 -20.93
C LYS A 120 12.43 -1.17 -20.11
N ASP A 121 11.17 -0.83 -20.37
CA ASP A 121 10.42 0.22 -19.66
C ASP A 121 9.55 -0.32 -18.53
N ARG A 122 9.67 -1.61 -18.18
CA ARG A 122 8.87 -2.28 -17.13
C ARG A 122 8.75 -1.48 -15.84
N ASP A 123 9.86 -0.96 -15.30
CA ASP A 123 9.86 -0.22 -14.04
C ASP A 123 9.02 1.06 -14.11
N LYS A 124 8.98 1.71 -15.29
CA LYS A 124 8.12 2.89 -15.51
C LYS A 124 6.65 2.51 -15.50
N VAL A 125 6.32 1.44 -16.21
CA VAL A 125 4.94 0.94 -16.29
C VAL A 125 4.46 0.50 -14.90
N ILE A 126 5.31 -0.21 -14.14
CA ILE A 126 5.02 -0.59 -12.75
C ILE A 126 4.81 0.66 -11.89
N GLY A 127 5.75 1.60 -11.87
CA GLY A 127 5.67 2.80 -11.04
C GLY A 127 4.41 3.62 -11.31
N LYS A 128 4.05 3.75 -12.60
CA LYS A 128 2.80 4.42 -13.02
C LYS A 128 1.57 3.66 -12.54
N SER A 129 1.56 2.34 -12.70
CA SER A 129 0.45 1.49 -12.24
C SER A 129 0.27 1.48 -10.72
N LEU A 130 1.32 1.83 -9.96
CA LEU A 130 1.29 1.98 -8.51
C LEU A 130 1.02 3.44 -8.07
N GLY A 131 0.82 4.37 -9.00
CA GLY A 131 0.55 5.77 -8.72
C GLY A 131 1.72 6.54 -8.09
N TYR A 132 2.95 6.19 -8.47
CA TYR A 132 4.10 7.02 -8.12
C TYR A 132 4.13 8.30 -8.99
N PRO A 133 4.70 9.41 -8.46
CA PRO A 133 4.85 10.62 -9.25
C PRO A 133 5.68 10.36 -10.51
N GLU A 134 5.29 10.97 -11.63
CA GLU A 134 5.97 10.79 -12.93
C GLU A 134 7.45 11.19 -12.85
N THR A 135 7.77 12.26 -12.11
CA THR A 135 9.15 12.72 -11.89
C THR A 135 9.99 11.69 -11.14
N ALA A 136 9.42 11.00 -10.15
CA ALA A 136 10.09 9.93 -9.41
C ALA A 136 10.33 8.70 -10.29
N ILE A 137 9.35 8.36 -11.13
CA ILE A 137 9.45 7.24 -12.09
C ILE A 137 10.57 7.50 -13.12
N GLN A 138 10.60 8.71 -13.68
CA GLN A 138 11.63 9.13 -14.62
C GLN A 138 13.01 9.11 -13.96
N ALA A 139 13.14 9.68 -12.77
CA ALA A 139 14.38 9.73 -12.02
C ALA A 139 14.93 8.34 -11.67
N TYR A 140 14.05 7.39 -11.32
CA TYR A 140 14.43 5.99 -11.09
C TYR A 140 15.05 5.36 -12.34
N SER A 141 14.43 5.60 -13.50
CA SER A 141 14.91 5.10 -14.79
C SER A 141 16.25 5.71 -15.20
N GLU A 142 16.43 7.01 -14.94
CA GLU A 142 17.66 7.77 -15.25
C GLU A 142 18.76 7.64 -14.18
N ARG A 143 18.46 6.95 -13.06
CA ARG A 143 19.34 6.85 -11.87
C ARG A 143 19.71 8.21 -11.25
N LYS A 144 18.86 9.22 -11.38
CA LYS A 144 19.02 10.57 -10.79
C LYS A 144 18.22 10.72 -9.51
N LEU A 145 18.67 10.02 -8.47
CA LEU A 145 17.89 9.77 -7.27
C LEU A 145 18.42 10.53 -6.05
N LYS A 146 17.52 11.19 -5.34
CA LYS A 146 17.83 11.87 -4.08
C LYS A 146 17.77 10.88 -2.92
N LYS A 147 18.90 10.72 -2.21
CA LYS A 147 18.92 9.98 -0.94
C LYS A 147 18.22 10.78 0.15
N ILE A 148 17.43 10.09 1.01
CA ILE A 148 16.76 10.71 2.16
C ILE A 148 17.76 11.41 3.10
N SER A 149 18.96 10.86 3.27
CA SER A 149 20.02 11.46 4.09
C SER A 149 20.55 12.79 3.56
N ALA A 150 20.33 13.08 2.28
CA ALA A 150 20.72 14.32 1.62
C ALA A 150 19.58 15.35 1.54
N LEU A 151 18.42 15.06 2.14
CA LEU A 151 17.33 16.02 2.29
C LEU A 151 17.62 17.01 3.41
N PRO A 152 17.03 18.23 3.35
CA PRO A 152 17.06 19.15 4.48
C PRO A 152 16.56 18.51 5.77
N GLU A 153 17.13 18.92 6.91
CA GLU A 153 16.90 18.28 8.20
C GLU A 153 15.43 18.33 8.61
N GLU A 154 14.76 19.45 8.35
CA GLU A 154 13.34 19.67 8.60
C GLU A 154 12.45 18.67 7.85
N ILE A 155 12.84 18.28 6.62
CA ILE A 155 12.11 17.29 5.83
C ILE A 155 12.42 15.88 6.33
N ARG A 156 13.70 15.59 6.57
CA ARG A 156 14.16 14.28 7.07
C ARG A 156 13.56 13.94 8.45
N LYS A 157 13.35 14.94 9.30
CA LYS A 157 12.71 14.79 10.62
C LYS A 157 11.19 14.93 10.58
N SER A 158 10.60 15.29 9.43
CA SER A 158 9.15 15.42 9.32
C SER A 158 8.45 14.07 9.49
N GLU A 159 7.26 14.10 10.09
CA GLU A 159 6.41 12.91 10.24
C GLU A 159 6.06 12.28 8.88
N TYR A 160 5.89 13.12 7.85
CA TYR A 160 5.43 12.71 6.52
C TYR A 160 6.42 11.77 5.83
N ILE A 161 7.73 11.86 6.10
CA ILE A 161 8.73 10.99 5.46
C ILE A 161 8.56 9.50 5.80
N LYS A 162 7.78 9.19 6.84
CA LYS A 162 7.41 7.82 7.21
C LYS A 162 6.44 7.18 6.22
N PHE A 163 5.74 7.98 5.42
CA PHE A 163 4.78 7.55 4.39
C PHE A 163 5.39 7.49 2.98
N LEU A 164 6.69 7.79 2.83
CA LEU A 164 7.40 7.68 1.56
C LEU A 164 7.67 6.21 1.23
N ASN A 165 7.14 5.76 0.08
CA ASN A 165 7.31 4.39 -0.45
C ASN A 165 7.88 4.31 -1.87
N PHE A 166 8.47 5.40 -2.34
CA PHE A 166 9.17 5.47 -3.62
C PHE A 166 10.47 6.26 -3.43
N GLN A 167 11.37 6.18 -4.41
CA GLN A 167 12.63 6.92 -4.39
C GLN A 167 12.42 8.32 -4.96
N LEU A 168 12.93 9.33 -4.28
CA LEU A 168 12.77 10.73 -4.69
C LEU A 168 13.71 11.07 -5.85
N SER A 169 13.29 11.98 -6.73
CA SER A 169 14.14 12.55 -7.77
C SER A 169 15.09 13.60 -7.22
N GLU A 170 16.25 13.81 -7.87
CA GLU A 170 17.18 14.87 -7.46
C GLU A 170 16.58 16.28 -7.62
N ASP A 171 15.85 16.50 -8.70
CA ASP A 171 15.42 17.83 -9.14
C ASP A 171 14.00 18.21 -8.69
N HIS A 172 13.13 17.23 -8.39
CA HIS A 172 11.70 17.46 -8.11
C HIS A 172 11.24 16.87 -6.76
N TRP A 173 12.16 16.54 -5.85
CA TRP A 173 11.80 15.90 -4.59
C TRP A 173 10.83 16.73 -3.73
N GLN A 174 10.82 18.05 -3.86
CA GLN A 174 9.91 18.93 -3.11
C GLN A 174 8.45 18.63 -3.45
N ASP A 175 8.12 18.55 -4.74
CA ASP A 175 6.77 18.27 -5.22
C ASP A 175 6.34 16.84 -4.87
N GLU A 176 7.29 15.90 -4.98
CA GLU A 176 7.07 14.50 -4.59
C GLU A 176 6.79 14.37 -3.09
N VAL A 177 7.46 15.16 -2.25
CA VAL A 177 7.18 15.24 -0.81
C VAL A 177 5.78 15.81 -0.55
N GLU A 178 5.26 16.72 -1.39
CA GLU A 178 3.86 17.18 -1.27
C GLU A 178 2.87 16.04 -1.53
N ASP A 179 3.15 15.13 -2.46
CA ASP A 179 2.32 13.94 -2.65
C ASP A 179 2.36 12.99 -1.45
N VAL A 180 3.53 12.85 -0.82
CA VAL A 180 3.68 12.11 0.44
C VAL A 180 2.86 12.77 1.57
N LYS A 181 2.88 14.10 1.68
CA LYS A 181 2.07 14.85 2.66
C LYS A 181 0.57 14.63 2.44
N LYS A 182 0.09 14.64 1.20
CA LYS A 182 -1.32 14.35 0.86
C LYS A 182 -1.73 12.95 1.36
N ARG A 183 -0.88 11.94 1.15
CA ARG A 183 -1.12 10.58 1.64
C ARG A 183 -1.17 10.54 3.16
N ALA A 184 -0.18 11.13 3.83
CA ALA A 184 -0.11 11.16 5.28
C ALA A 184 -1.35 11.86 5.90
N LYS A 185 -1.80 12.97 5.30
CA LYS A 185 -3.04 13.66 5.69
C LYS A 185 -4.27 12.78 5.53
N LEU A 186 -4.41 12.09 4.39
CA LEU A 186 -5.49 11.13 4.18
C LEU A 186 -5.52 10.06 5.27
N ILE A 187 -4.37 9.47 5.61
CA ILE A 187 -4.31 8.44 6.66
C ILE A 187 -4.75 9.02 8.00
N LYS A 188 -4.29 10.23 8.35
CA LYS A 188 -4.72 10.92 9.58
C LYS A 188 -6.23 11.16 9.64
N GLU A 189 -6.86 11.47 8.51
CA GLU A 189 -8.31 11.71 8.42
C GLU A 189 -9.14 10.41 8.51
N VAL A 190 -8.62 9.31 7.96
CA VAL A 190 -9.27 7.99 8.02
C VAL A 190 -9.10 7.35 9.39
N ASP A 191 -7.87 7.37 9.91
CA ASP A 191 -7.49 6.74 11.17
C ASP A 191 -6.31 7.47 11.81
N GLU A 192 -6.63 8.36 12.74
CA GLU A 192 -5.62 9.11 13.51
C GLU A 192 -4.77 8.20 14.40
N THR A 193 -5.33 7.10 14.91
CA THR A 193 -4.59 6.13 15.73
C THR A 193 -3.53 5.45 14.88
N PHE A 194 -3.88 5.03 13.67
CA PHE A 194 -2.95 4.45 12.71
C PHE A 194 -1.86 5.41 12.29
N TYR A 195 -2.23 6.64 11.97
CA TYR A 195 -1.27 7.71 11.69
C TYR A 195 -0.24 7.84 12.82
N ARG A 196 -0.70 7.89 14.07
CA ARG A 196 0.17 7.97 15.26
C ARG A 196 1.07 6.75 15.42
N LYS A 197 0.57 5.54 15.14
CA LYS A 197 1.36 4.30 15.15
C LYS A 197 2.50 4.37 14.14
N ILE A 198 2.25 4.88 12.92
CA ILE A 198 3.28 5.02 11.88
C ILE A 198 4.36 6.02 12.30
N ILE A 199 4.00 7.22 12.74
CA ILE A 199 4.98 8.27 13.06
C ILE A 199 5.86 7.88 14.27
N ASN A 200 5.29 7.14 15.22
CA ASN A 200 5.99 6.67 16.42
C ASN A 200 6.78 5.38 16.18
N SER A 201 6.54 4.68 15.07
CA SER A 201 7.35 3.52 14.71
C SER A 201 8.80 3.95 14.44
N GLN A 202 9.75 3.31 15.12
CA GLN A 202 11.14 3.43 14.74
C GLN A 202 11.29 2.84 13.34
N LYS A 203 11.85 3.62 12.40
CA LYS A 203 12.31 3.01 11.14
C LYS A 203 13.55 2.22 11.54
N VAL A 204 13.47 0.89 11.43
CA VAL A 204 14.66 0.01 11.44
C VAL A 204 15.49 0.33 10.20
#